data_AF-A0A0R0MJI0-F1
#
_entry.id   AF-A0A0R0MJI0-F1
#
_cell.length_a   1.000
_cell.length_b   1.000
_cell.length_c   1.000
_cell.angle_alpha   90.00
_cell.angle_beta   90.00
_cell.angle_gamma   90.00
#
_symmetry.space_group_name_H-M   'P 1'
#
loop_
_entity.id
_entity.type
_entity.pdbx_description
1 polymer ?
#
loop_
_entity_poly.entity_id
_entity_poly.type
_entity_poly.pdbx_seq_one_letter_code
_entity_poly.pdbx_strand_id
1 'polypeptide(L)' 'MFRWLLAIFIILLLVNAVTPWFKKIGFGRLPGDLNFTLFGREFNLPFTTTIILSLVAVGIAKLI' A
#
# COMPACT_ATOMS: atom_id res chain seq x y z
N MET A 1 -1.10 -26.48 -16.23
CA MET A 1 -1.94 -25.83 -15.19
C MET A 1 -1.18 -25.61 -13.88
N PHE A 2 -0.50 -26.62 -13.33
CA PHE A 2 0.27 -26.50 -12.08
C PHE A 2 1.35 -25.40 -12.05
N ARG A 3 1.99 -25.12 -13.19
CA ARG A 3 2.97 -24.02 -13.34
C ARG A 3 2.39 -22.65 -12.94
N TRP A 4 1.13 -22.38 -13.32
CA TRP A 4 0.44 -21.14 -12.97
C TRP A 4 0.04 -21.09 -11.49
N LEU A 5 -0.40 -22.22 -10.93
CA LEU A 5 -0.70 -22.34 -9.51
C LEU A 5 0.53 -22.03 -8.65
N LEU A 6 1.69 -22.57 -9.02
CA LEU A 6 2.95 -22.34 -8.33
C LEU A 6 3.40 -20.87 -8.44
N ALA A 7 3.28 -20.27 -9.63
CA ALA A 7 3.61 -18.86 -9.84
C ALA A 7 2.75 -17.94 -8.97
N ILE A 8 1.43 -18.14 -8.96
CA ILE A 8 0.50 -17.35 -8.15
C ILE A 8 0.77 -17.56 -6.66
N PHE A 9 1.05 -18.80 -6.23
CA PHE A 9 1.40 -19.08 -4.84
C PHE A 9 2.66 -18.34 -4.40
N ILE A 10 3.72 -18.35 -5.22
CA ILE A 10 4.97 -17.63 -4.94
C ILE A 10 4.74 -16.12 -4.90
N ILE A 11 3.96 -15.57 -5.84
CA ILE A 11 3.59 -14.15 -5.87
C ILE A 11 2.83 -13.77 -4.60
N LEU A 12 1.83 -14.56 -4.20
CA LEU A 12 1.06 -14.31 -2.98
C LEU A 12 1.91 -14.39 -1.71
N LEU A 13 2.88 -15.30 -1.67
CA LEU A 13 3.83 -15.44 -0.58
C LEU A 13 4.75 -14.22 -0.49
N LEU A 14 5.30 -13.77 -1.61
CA LEU A 14 6.09 -12.53 -1.69
C LEU A 14 5.27 -11.31 -1.27
N VAL A 15 4.05 -11.16 -1.78
CA VAL A 15 3.16 -10.05 -1.41
C VAL A 15 2.87 -10.08 0.09
N ASN A 16 2.57 -11.24 0.67
CA ASN A 16 2.37 -11.37 2.12
C ASN A 16 3.62 -11.01 2.92
N ALA A 17 4.80 -11.42 2.46
CA ALA A 17 6.06 -11.09 3.14
C ALA A 17 6.37 -9.58 3.11
N VAL A 18 5.99 -8.88 2.05
CA VAL A 18 6.21 -7.43 1.89
C VAL A 18 5.10 -6.59 2.53
N THR A 19 3.88 -7.13 2.68
CA THR A 19 2.75 -6.45 3.33
C THR A 19 3.05 -5.86 4.73
N PRO A 20 3.72 -6.57 5.67
CA PRO A 20 4.06 -6.00 6.98
C PRO A 20 5.09 -4.87 6.90
N TRP A 21 5.97 -4.88 5.89
CA TRP A 21 6.90 -3.78 5.65
C TRP A 21 6.16 -2.52 5.21
N PHE A 22 5.16 -2.63 4.32
CA PHE A 22 4.28 -1.50 3.98
C PHE A 22 3.56 -0.95 5.22
N LYS A 23 3.05 -1.82 6.10
CA LYS A 23 2.45 -1.38 7.37
C LYS A 23 3.45 -0.70 8.31
N LYS A 24 4.71 -1.15 8.36
CA LYS A 24 5.78 -0.52 9.16
C LYS A 24 6.24 0.84 8.61
N ILE A 25 6.21 1.03 7.30
CA ILE A 25 6.55 2.31 6.64
C ILE A 25 5.50 3.38 6.94
N GLY A 26 4.34 3.01 7.51
CA GLY A 26 3.30 3.97 7.88
C GLY A 26 2.40 4.39 6.72
N PHE A 27 2.36 3.60 5.64
CA PHE A 27 1.34 3.70 4.60
C PHE A 27 -0.05 3.58 5.26
N GLY A 28 -0.84 4.65 5.25
CA GLY A 28 -2.14 4.74 5.93
C GLY A 28 -2.11 5.27 7.38
N ARG A 29 -0.94 5.59 7.94
CA ARG A 29 -0.78 6.12 9.32
C ARG A 29 -0.01 7.43 9.38
N LEU A 30 0.16 8.10 8.25
CA LEU A 30 0.76 9.44 8.22
C LEU A 30 -0.18 10.45 8.91
N PRO A 31 0.33 11.49 9.58
CA PRO A 31 -0.44 12.52 10.31
C PRO A 31 -1.27 13.45 9.38
N GLY A 32 -2.13 12.83 8.56
CA GLY A 32 -2.92 13.41 7.48
C GLY A 32 -3.80 12.37 6.76
N ASP A 33 -3.48 11.08 6.88
CA ASP A 33 -4.41 10.01 6.50
C ASP A 33 -5.61 10.05 7.46
N LEU A 34 -6.81 10.24 6.89
CA LEU A 34 -8.04 10.36 7.65
C LEU A 34 -8.40 8.98 8.21
N ASN A 35 -7.95 8.73 9.44
CA ASN A 35 -8.30 7.56 10.22
C ASN A 35 -9.49 7.94 11.11
N PHE A 36 -10.71 7.73 10.61
CA PHE A 36 -11.92 8.03 11.37
C PHE A 36 -12.61 6.73 11.79
N THR A 37 -13.04 6.70 13.04
CA THR A 37 -13.78 5.58 13.60
C THR A 37 -15.27 5.82 13.37
N LEU A 38 -15.89 5.02 12.51
CA LEU A 38 -17.33 5.10 12.24
C LEU A 38 -17.95 3.76 12.67
N PHE A 39 -18.92 3.82 13.59
CA PHE A 39 -19.61 2.62 14.10
C PHE A 39 -18.68 1.59 14.78
N GLY A 40 -17.61 2.05 15.44
CA GLY A 40 -16.62 1.17 16.09
C GLY A 40 -15.68 0.44 15.11
N ARG A 41 -15.74 0.74 13.81
CA ARG A 41 -14.76 0.30 12.81
C ARG A 41 -13.82 1.44 12.45
N GLU A 42 -12.52 1.15 12.47
CA GLU A 42 -11.48 2.06 11.99
C GLU A 42 -11.52 2.11 10.45
N PHE A 43 -11.90 3.26 9.89
CA PHE A 43 -11.78 3.54 8.46
C PHE A 43 -10.53 4.38 8.24
N ASN A 44 -9.54 3.79 7.56
CA ASN A 44 -8.31 4.47 7.19
C ASN A 44 -8.42 4.90 5.73
N LEU A 45 -8.61 6.19 5.45
CA LEU A 45 -8.60 6.73 4.09
C LEU A 45 -7.20 7.29 3.75
N PRO A 46 -6.42 6.60 2.88
CA PRO A 46 -5.02 6.91 2.61
C PRO A 46 -4.88 8.06 1.60
N PHE A 47 -5.56 9.18 1.82
CA PHE A 47 -5.51 10.34 0.90
C PHE A 47 -4.11 10.94 0.82
N THR A 48 -3.47 11.18 1.96
CA THR A 48 -2.12 11.76 2.01
C THR A 48 -1.10 10.79 1.41
N THR A 49 -1.22 9.51 1.74
CA THR A 49 -0.39 8.45 1.15
C THR A 49 -0.53 8.42 -0.38
N THR A 50 -1.75 8.53 -0.92
CA THR A 50 -2.00 8.53 -2.36
C THR A 50 -1.39 9.76 -3.04
N ILE A 51 -1.57 10.95 -2.44
CA ILE A 51 -1.02 12.21 -2.95
C ILE A 51 0.51 12.17 -2.99
N ILE A 52 1.17 11.68 -1.93
CA ILE A 52 2.64 11.56 -1.87
C ILE A 52 3.13 10.62 -2.98
N LEU A 53 2.49 9.45 -3.13
CA LEU A 53 2.85 8.52 -4.19
C LEU A 53 2.69 9.13 -5.59
N SER A 54 1.59 9.84 -5.84
CA SER A 54 1.37 10.53 -7.11
C SER A 54 2.42 11.62 -7.35
N LEU A 55 2.80 12.38 -6.33
CA LEU A 55 3.86 13.39 -6.44
C LEU A 55 5.23 12.77 -6.75
N VAL A 56 5.57 11.67 -6.09
CA VAL A 56 6.81 10.92 -6.36
C VAL A 56 6.80 10.38 -7.78
N ALA A 57 5.68 9.79 -8.22
CA ALA A 57 5.53 9.28 -9.58
C ALA A 57 5.71 10.39 -10.64
N VAL A 58 5.12 11.57 -10.43
CA VAL A 58 5.32 12.74 -11.30
C VAL A 58 6.78 13.21 -11.28
N GLY A 59 7.41 13.24 -10.10
CA GLY A 59 8.82 13.61 -9.96
C GLY A 59 9.75 12.69 -10.75
N ILE A 60 9.53 11.37 -10.66
CA ILE A 60 10.28 10.37 -11.43
C ILE A 60 9.98 10.50 -12.93
N ALA A 61 8.72 10.67 -13.32
CA ALA A 61 8.32 10.84 -14.71
C ALA A 61 8.93 12.09 -15.37
N LYS A 62 9.28 13.11 -14.58
CA LYS A 62 9.97 14.32 -15.06
C LYS A 62 11.48 14.12 -15.22
N LEU A 63 12.07 13.14 -14.52
CA LEU A 63 13.51 12.86 -14.57
C LEU A 63 13.89 11.86 -15.67
N ILE A 64 12.92 11.10 -16.18
CA ILE A 64 13.02 10.25 -17.37
C ILE A 64 12.74 11.08 -18.62
#